data_AF-A0A833HR12-F1
#
_entry.id   AF-A0A833HR12-F1
#
_cell.length_a   1.000
_cell.length_b   1.000
_cell.length_c   1.000
_cell.angle_alpha   90.00
_cell.angle_beta   90.00
_cell.angle_gamma   90.00
#
_symmetry.space_group_name_H-M   'P 1'
#
loop_
_entity.id
_entity.type
_entity.pdbx_description
1 polymer ?
#
loop_
_entity_poly.entity_id
_entity_poly.type
_entity_poly.pdbx_seq_one_letter_code
_entity_poly.pdbx_strand_id
1 'polypeptide(L)'
;MVEFRTKEEIQNLYVRRYDQLDVFALEELGREYDHFMKDLKNCKSREEVMEFFENKIHINEQRFRKSSNIGSVESSPCKDFYTLLASYGMIVFFRDHIIKE
;
A
#
# COMPACT_ATOMS: atom_id res chain seq x y z
N MET A 1 -18.04 -10.11 11.45
CA MET A 1 -17.00 -10.54 10.51
C MET A 1 -16.59 -9.31 9.73
N VAL A 2 -15.30 -9.06 9.53
CA VAL A 2 -14.87 -7.88 8.77
C VAL A 2 -15.27 -8.09 7.31
N GLU A 3 -15.99 -7.13 6.74
CA GLU A 3 -16.28 -7.11 5.31
C GLU A 3 -15.21 -6.28 4.61
N PHE A 4 -14.61 -6.87 3.56
CA PHE A 4 -13.60 -6.20 2.75
C PHE A 4 -14.22 -5.68 1.46
N ARG A 5 -13.75 -4.53 1.00
CA ARG A 5 -14.07 -4.03 -0.34
C ARG A 5 -13.53 -4.98 -1.39
N THR A 6 -14.26 -5.09 -2.50
CA THR A 6 -13.80 -5.85 -3.67
C THR A 6 -12.63 -5.12 -4.34
N LYS A 7 -11.87 -5.85 -5.16
CA LYS A 7 -10.80 -5.25 -5.98
C LYS A 7 -11.32 -4.09 -6.83
N GLU A 8 -12.48 -4.27 -7.45
CA GLU A 8 -13.12 -3.26 -8.31
C GLU A 8 -13.52 -2.02 -7.50
N GLU A 9 -14.09 -2.19 -6.31
CA GLU A 9 -14.41 -1.06 -5.42
C GLU A 9 -13.16 -0.25 -5.04
N ILE A 10 -12.03 -0.93 -4.77
CA ILE A 10 -10.76 -0.29 -4.45
C ILE A 10 -10.15 0.44 -5.65
N GLN A 11 -10.15 -0.21 -6.82
CA GLN A 11 -9.66 0.42 -8.06
C GLN A 11 -10.48 1.67 -8.39
N ASN A 12 -11.81 1.60 -8.26
CA ASN A 12 -12.69 2.75 -8.48
C ASN A 12 -12.42 3.89 -7.48
N LEU A 13 -12.15 3.60 -6.22
CA LEU A 13 -11.77 4.62 -5.23
C LEU A 13 -10.43 5.28 -5.58
N TYR A 14 -9.47 4.49 -6.05
CA TYR A 14 -8.15 5.00 -6.41
C TYR A 14 -8.19 5.87 -7.68
N VAL A 15 -8.89 5.42 -8.74
CA VAL A 15 -9.08 6.18 -9.99
C VAL A 15 -9.82 7.49 -9.74
N ARG A 16 -10.86 7.50 -8.89
CA ARG A 16 -11.57 8.74 -8.54
C ARG A 16 -10.66 9.79 -7.92
N ARG A 17 -9.60 9.36 -7.24
CA ARG A 17 -8.64 10.25 -6.58
C ARG A 17 -7.53 10.73 -7.52
N TYR A 18 -7.25 9.97 -8.59
CA TYR A 18 -6.19 10.23 -9.55
C TYR A 18 -6.66 9.84 -10.96
N ASP A 19 -7.33 10.77 -11.64
CA ASP A 19 -7.89 10.59 -12.98
C ASP A 19 -6.83 10.41 -14.08
N GLN A 20 -5.58 10.76 -13.80
CA GLN A 20 -4.44 10.65 -14.72
C GLN A 20 -3.65 9.33 -14.60
N LEU A 21 -4.13 8.36 -13.82
CA LEU A 21 -3.44 7.09 -13.64
C LEU A 21 -3.35 6.30 -14.94
N ASP A 22 -2.15 5.77 -15.21
CA ASP A 22 -1.94 4.85 -16.32
C ASP A 22 -2.42 3.44 -15.97
N VAL A 23 -2.60 2.62 -17.01
CA VAL A 23 -3.02 1.22 -16.88
C VAL A 23 -2.07 0.43 -15.98
N PHE A 24 -0.78 0.76 -16.01
CA PHE A 24 0.25 0.10 -15.22
C PHE A 24 0.01 0.27 -13.71
N ALA A 25 -0.31 1.47 -13.25
CA ALA A 25 -0.59 1.72 -11.84
C ALA A 25 -1.86 0.99 -11.36
N LEU A 26 -2.87 0.82 -12.23
CA LEU A 26 -4.08 0.04 -11.90
C LEU A 26 -3.81 -1.46 -11.81
N GLU A 27 -2.93 -1.98 -12.65
CA GLU A 27 -2.47 -3.37 -12.57
C GLU A 27 -1.69 -3.62 -11.27
N GLU A 28 -0.75 -2.74 -10.92
CA GLU A 28 0.02 -2.84 -9.68
C GLU A 28 -0.89 -2.74 -8.44
N LEU A 29 -1.87 -1.81 -8.43
CA LEU A 29 -2.88 -1.75 -7.38
C LEU A 29 -3.68 -3.06 -7.26
N GLY A 30 -4.03 -3.67 -8.38
CA GLY A 30 -4.73 -4.96 -8.40
C GLY A 30 -3.88 -6.10 -7.83
N ARG A 31 -2.57 -6.11 -8.10
CA ARG A 31 -1.62 -7.09 -7.55
C ARG A 31 -1.44 -6.93 -6.05
N GLU A 32 -1.28 -5.70 -5.58
CA GLU A 32 -1.17 -5.38 -4.15
C GLU A 32 -2.45 -5.77 -3.40
N TYR A 33 -3.63 -5.52 -3.97
CA TYR A 33 -4.90 -6.00 -3.41
C TYR A 33 -4.88 -7.52 -3.20
N ASP A 34 -4.52 -8.29 -4.23
CA ASP A 34 -4.47 -9.76 -4.13
C ASP A 34 -3.44 -10.24 -3.10
N HIS A 35 -2.33 -9.49 -2.94
CA HIS A 35 -1.32 -9.78 -1.93
C HIS A 35 -1.88 -9.57 -0.53
N PHE A 36 -2.46 -8.41 -0.23
CA PHE A 36 -3.00 -8.12 1.10
C PHE A 36 -4.15 -9.05 1.47
N MET A 37 -5.03 -9.39 0.53
CA MET A 37 -6.16 -10.30 0.81
C MET A 37 -5.72 -11.70 1.26
N LYS A 38 -4.55 -12.17 0.83
CA LYS A 38 -3.99 -13.46 1.30
C LYS A 38 -3.66 -13.44 2.79
N ASP A 39 -3.23 -12.29 3.31
CA ASP A 39 -2.88 -12.11 4.71
C ASP A 39 -4.13 -11.78 5.54
N LEU A 40 -4.97 -10.87 5.04
CA LEU A 40 -6.16 -10.36 5.72
C LEU A 40 -7.27 -11.39 5.91
N LYS A 41 -7.31 -12.46 5.12
CA LYS A 41 -8.30 -13.54 5.28
C LYS A 41 -8.32 -14.18 6.67
N ASN A 42 -7.21 -14.06 7.42
CA ASN A 42 -7.08 -14.61 8.76
C ASN A 42 -7.54 -13.62 9.85
N CYS A 43 -7.70 -12.35 9.51
CA CYS A 43 -8.16 -11.31 10.42
C CYS A 43 -9.66 -11.44 10.69
N LYS A 44 -10.03 -11.38 11.96
CA LYS A 44 -11.40 -11.55 12.47
C LYS A 44 -12.02 -10.24 12.93
N SER A 45 -11.21 -9.23 13.20
CA SER A 45 -11.66 -7.91 13.68
C SER A 45 -11.02 -6.78 12.90
N ARG A 46 -11.63 -5.59 13.01
CA ARG A 46 -11.09 -4.36 12.42
C ARG A 46 -9.72 -4.04 13.02
N GLU A 47 -9.55 -4.26 14.32
CA GLU A 47 -8.31 -4.02 15.05
C GLU A 47 -7.16 -4.88 14.51
N GLU A 48 -7.40 -6.17 14.23
CA GLU A 48 -6.39 -7.06 13.64
C GLU A 48 -5.98 -6.62 12.23
N VAL A 49 -6.93 -6.11 11.44
CA VAL A 49 -6.64 -5.55 10.12
C VAL A 49 -5.80 -4.28 10.24
N MET A 50 -6.14 -3.38 11.16
CA MET A 50 -5.36 -2.16 11.39
C MET A 50 -3.94 -2.48 11.87
N GLU A 51 -3.79 -3.42 12.81
CA GLU A 51 -2.48 -3.86 13.31
C GLU A 51 -1.62 -4.46 12.19
N PHE A 52 -2.22 -5.24 11.29
CA PHE A 52 -1.52 -5.75 10.11
C PHE A 52 -0.93 -4.63 9.25
N PHE A 53 -1.71 -3.60 8.93
CA PHE A 53 -1.24 -2.49 8.12
C PHE A 53 -0.22 -1.62 8.85
N GLU A 54 -0.42 -1.33 10.13
CA GLU A 54 0.55 -0.57 10.95
C GLU A 54 1.91 -1.29 11.02
N ASN A 55 1.91 -2.63 11.14
CA ASN A 55 3.13 -3.42 11.06
C ASN A 55 3.83 -3.32 9.68
N LYS A 56 3.07 -3.36 8.58
CA LYS A 56 3.61 -3.17 7.23
C LYS A 56 4.19 -1.76 7.04
N ILE A 57 3.51 -0.73 7.55
CA ILE A 57 3.98 0.66 7.56
C ILE A 57 5.31 0.73 8.32
N HIS A 58 5.37 0.20 9.53
CA HIS A 58 6.57 0.19 10.36
C HIS A 58 7.75 -0.49 9.65
N ILE A 59 7.54 -1.66 9.05
CA ILE A 59 8.57 -2.38 8.28
C ILE A 59 9.07 -1.52 7.10
N ASN A 60 8.15 -0.85 6.39
CA ASN A 60 8.53 0.02 5.27
C ASN A 60 9.34 1.24 5.72
N GLU A 61 8.94 1.87 6.84
CA GLU A 61 9.70 2.98 7.45
C GLU A 61 11.09 2.55 7.92
N GLN A 62 11.23 1.34 8.48
CA GLN A 62 12.55 0.82 8.86
C GLN A 62 13.44 0.58 7.63
N ARG A 63 12.86 0.10 6.52
CA ARG A 63 13.59 -0.04 5.24
C ARG A 63 14.05 1.33 4.74
N PHE A 64 13.19 2.35 4.83
CA PHE A 64 13.54 3.73 4.52
C PHE A 64 14.73 4.23 5.37
N ARG A 65 14.67 4.07 6.69
CA ARG A 65 15.75 4.48 7.61
C ARG A 65 17.07 3.73 7.40
N LYS A 66 17.03 2.48 6.94
CA LYS A 66 18.24 1.73 6.58
C LYS A 66 18.79 2.15 5.23
N SER A 67 17.91 2.56 4.32
CA SER A 67 18.28 3.07 3.00
C SER A 67 18.80 4.51 3.04
N SER A 68 18.58 5.30 4.09
CA SER A 68 19.08 6.68 4.19
C SER A 68 20.61 6.81 4.28
N ASN A 69 21.37 5.70 4.24
CA ASN A 69 22.80 5.68 3.91
C ASN A 69 23.08 5.85 2.40
N ILE A 70 22.06 6.11 1.57
CA ILE A 70 22.21 6.55 0.18
C ILE A 70 22.85 7.95 0.19
N GLY A 71 24.15 7.99 -0.09
CA GLY A 71 24.96 9.20 -0.08
C GLY A 71 24.54 10.17 -1.19
N SER A 72 23.93 11.28 -0.78
CA SER A 72 23.56 12.44 -1.59
C SER A 72 22.39 12.24 -2.58
N VAL A 73 21.50 13.22 -2.57
CA VAL A 73 20.29 13.31 -3.40
C VAL A 73 20.61 13.46 -4.89
N GLU A 74 21.83 13.88 -5.23
CA GLU A 74 22.20 14.28 -6.59
C GLU A 74 22.97 13.21 -7.38
N SER A 75 23.45 12.15 -6.74
CA SER A 75 24.32 11.14 -7.40
C SER A 75 23.72 9.73 -7.51
N SER A 76 22.50 9.50 -7.04
CA SER A 76 21.77 8.27 -7.34
C SER A 76 20.33 8.61 -7.74
N PRO A 77 19.89 8.29 -8.97
CA PRO A 77 18.48 8.31 -9.33
C PRO A 77 17.84 7.11 -8.61
N CYS A 78 17.64 7.23 -7.30
CA CYS A 78 17.34 6.10 -6.44
C CYS A 78 15.91 5.64 -6.69
N LYS A 79 15.73 4.84 -7.74
CA LYS A 79 14.52 4.07 -8.05
C LYS A 79 13.96 3.42 -6.79
N ASP A 80 14.83 2.95 -5.90
CA ASP A 80 14.49 2.36 -4.61
C ASP A 80 13.79 3.34 -3.66
N PHE A 81 14.19 4.61 -3.65
CA PHE A 81 13.58 5.65 -2.81
C PHE A 81 12.14 5.95 -3.26
N TYR A 82 11.94 6.19 -4.56
CA TYR A 82 10.60 6.42 -5.10
C TYR A 82 9.72 5.18 -4.99
N THR A 83 10.30 3.98 -5.15
CA THR A 83 9.58 2.71 -4.91
C THR A 83 9.14 2.59 -3.45
N LEU A 84 10.01 2.90 -2.49
CA LEU A 84 9.67 2.86 -1.06
C LEU A 84 8.57 3.86 -0.69
N LEU A 85 8.59 5.06 -1.26
CA LEU A 85 7.54 6.07 -1.07
C LEU A 85 6.22 5.65 -1.72
N ALA A 86 6.26 5.10 -2.93
CA ALA A 86 5.07 4.56 -3.60
C ALA A 86 4.47 3.39 -2.80
N SER A 87 5.30 2.46 -2.30
CA SER A 87 4.85 1.38 -1.42
C SER A 87 4.22 1.91 -0.14
N TYR A 88 4.80 2.94 0.49
CA TYR A 88 4.21 3.56 1.69
C TYR A 88 2.81 4.11 1.40
N GLY A 89 2.67 4.91 0.33
CA GLY A 89 1.39 5.50 -0.06
C GLY A 89 0.33 4.43 -0.35
N MET A 90 0.71 3.32 -0.99
CA MET A 90 -0.18 2.19 -1.25
C MET A 90 -0.65 1.51 0.03
N ILE A 91 0.27 1.19 0.95
CA ILE A 91 -0.08 0.53 2.22
C ILE A 91 -1.07 1.40 3.02
N VAL A 92 -0.82 2.71 3.11
CA VAL A 92 -1.71 3.66 3.81
C VAL A 92 -3.08 3.73 3.13
N PHE A 93 -3.11 3.81 1.80
CA PHE A 93 -4.36 3.82 1.04
C PHE A 93 -5.21 2.57 1.32
N PHE A 94 -4.60 1.38 1.32
CA PHE A 94 -5.30 0.15 1.65
C PHE A 94 -5.79 0.12 3.09
N ARG A 95 -4.97 0.51 4.06
CA ARG A 95 -5.36 0.61 5.48
C ARG A 95 -6.66 1.41 5.64
N ASP A 96 -6.73 2.55 4.97
CA ASP A 96 -7.83 3.49 5.16
C ASP A 96 -9.11 3.07 4.41
N HIS A 97 -9.02 2.24 3.38
CA HIS A 97 -10.13 2.04 2.44
C HIS A 97 -10.53 0.57 2.21
N ILE A 98 -9.75 -0.42 2.66
CA ILE A 98 -10.02 -1.84 2.36
C ILE A 98 -11.21 -2.42 3.13
N ILE A 99 -11.55 -1.88 4.29
CA ILE A 99 -12.70 -2.33 5.09
C ILE A 99 -13.96 -1.63 4.59
N LYS A 100 -15.06 -2.36 4.46
CA LYS A 100 -16.40 -1.78 4.25
C LYS A 100 -16.90 -1.17 5.56
N GLU A 101 -17.37 0.07 5.49
CA GLU A 101 -18.08 0.71 6.60
C GLU A 101 -19.42 0.05 6.88
#